data_AF-A0A1H7MBY0-F1
#
_entry.id   AF-A0A1H7MBY0-F1
#
_cell.length_a   1.000
_cell.length_b   1.000
_cell.length_c   1.000
_cell.angle_alpha   90.00
_cell.angle_beta   90.00
_cell.angle_gamma   90.00
#
_symmetry.space_group_name_H-M   'P 1'
#
loop_
_entity.id
_entity.type
_entity.pdbx_description
1 polymer ?
#
loop_
_entity_poly.entity_id
_entity_poly.type
_entity_poly.pdbx_seq_one_letter_code
_entity_poly.pdbx_strand_id
1 'polypeptide(L)'
;MRAIVLALAALPLLATGGCVKTAWNVATLPVRAVGKGVDLATTSPRERDEKYVRQQRKQAEREERERRDYERDCRKKRGDCPPYNGYVAGQRDR
;
A
#
# COMPACT_ATOMS: atom_id res chain seq x y z
N MET A 1 36.62 -39.23 16.84
CA MET A 1 35.35 -39.90 17.22
C MET A 1 34.52 -39.12 18.26
N ARG A 2 35.11 -38.57 19.34
CA ARG A 2 34.37 -37.82 20.39
C ARG A 2 33.63 -36.56 19.91
N ALA A 3 34.20 -35.80 18.97
CA ALA A 3 33.58 -34.57 18.44
C ALA A 3 32.32 -34.82 17.59
N ILE A 4 32.27 -35.96 16.88
CA ILE A 4 31.14 -36.33 16.02
C ILE A 4 29.93 -36.73 16.87
N VAL A 5 30.16 -37.41 18.00
CA VAL A 5 29.12 -37.78 18.96
C VAL A 5 28.50 -36.54 19.62
N LEU A 6 29.31 -35.53 19.96
CA LEU A 6 28.82 -34.26 20.51
C LEU A 6 28.02 -33.44 19.49
N ALA A 7 28.43 -33.44 18.22
CA ALA A 7 27.69 -32.77 17.14
C ALA A 7 26.32 -33.44 16.88
N LEU A 8 26.25 -34.77 16.89
CA LEU A 8 25.00 -35.53 16.73
C LEU A 8 24.05 -35.37 17.93
N ALA A 9 24.59 -35.22 19.14
CA ALA A 9 23.79 -34.97 20.35
C ALA A 9 23.22 -33.53 20.44
N ALA A 10 23.78 -32.57 19.69
CA ALA A 10 23.29 -31.19 19.65
C ALA A 10 22.15 -30.97 18.64
N LEU A 11 21.98 -31.86 17.65
CA LEU A 11 20.87 -31.79 16.68
C LEU A 11 19.47 -31.82 17.34
N PRO A 12 19.16 -32.74 18.29
CA PRO A 12 17.86 -32.76 18.95
C PRO A 12 17.61 -31.53 19.84
N LEU A 13 18.65 -30.93 20.42
CA LEU A 13 18.54 -29.70 21.23
C LEU A 13 18.20 -28.47 20.36
N LEU A 14 18.77 -28.38 19.15
CA LEU A 14 18.40 -27.36 18.16
C LEU A 14 17.02 -27.62 17.54
N ALA A 15 16.67 -28.89 17.29
CA ALA A 15 15.37 -29.28 16.75
C ALA A 15 14.23 -29.02 17.75
N THR A 16 14.45 -29.26 19.04
CA THR A 16 13.45 -28.97 20.08
C THR A 16 13.24 -27.46 20.28
N GLY A 17 14.29 -26.64 20.19
CA GLY A 17 14.16 -25.17 20.19
C GLY A 17 13.41 -24.60 18.99
N GLY A 18 13.53 -25.23 17.81
CA GLY A 18 12.83 -24.85 16.59
C GLY A 18 11.37 -25.35 16.53
N CYS A 19 11.09 -26.56 17.01
CA CYS A 19 9.76 -27.15 17.02
C CYS A 19 8.78 -26.42 17.96
N VAL A 20 9.24 -25.96 19.13
CA VAL A 20 8.35 -25.21 20.06
C VAL A 20 7.96 -23.86 19.45
N LYS A 21 8.90 -23.17 18.79
CA LYS A 21 8.64 -21.87 18.16
C LYS A 21 7.76 -22.00 16.92
N THR A 22 7.92 -23.06 16.14
CA THR A 22 7.08 -23.36 14.97
C THR A 22 5.69 -23.84 15.38
N ALA A 23 5.55 -24.71 16.37
CA ALA A 23 4.24 -25.10 16.92
C ALA A 23 3.49 -23.90 17.52
N TRP A 24 4.19 -23.03 18.25
CA TRP A 24 3.62 -21.79 18.77
C TRP A 24 3.23 -20.82 17.66
N ASN A 25 4.06 -20.68 16.62
CA ASN A 25 3.75 -19.87 15.45
C ASN A 25 2.56 -20.45 14.66
N VAL A 26 2.44 -21.78 14.51
CA VAL A 26 1.29 -22.44 13.86
C VAL A 26 0.02 -22.31 14.70
N ALA A 27 0.11 -22.40 16.03
CA ALA A 27 -1.03 -22.17 16.92
C ALA A 27 -1.47 -20.70 16.94
N THR A 28 -0.54 -19.75 16.80
CA THR A 28 -0.84 -18.31 16.78
C THR A 28 -1.09 -17.75 15.38
N LEU A 29 -0.76 -18.50 14.33
CA LEU A 29 -1.05 -18.18 12.92
C LEU A 29 -2.56 -17.94 12.69
N PRO A 30 -3.50 -18.79 13.14
CA PRO A 30 -4.92 -18.53 12.96
C PRO A 30 -5.38 -17.29 13.74
N VAL A 31 -4.92 -17.07 14.97
CA VAL A 31 -5.27 -15.86 15.75
C VAL A 31 -4.76 -14.59 15.05
N ARG A 32 -3.55 -14.62 14.49
CA ARG A 32 -2.98 -13.50 13.73
C ARG A 32 -3.61 -13.33 12.35
N ALA A 33 -4.00 -14.42 11.68
CA ALA A 33 -4.68 -14.38 10.39
C ALA A 33 -6.12 -13.85 10.54
N VAL A 34 -6.82 -14.25 11.60
CA VAL A 34 -8.13 -13.71 11.97
C VAL A 34 -8.00 -12.24 12.37
N GLY A 35 -7.01 -11.85 13.19
CA GLY A 35 -6.80 -10.45 13.55
C GLY A 35 -6.51 -9.54 12.34
N LYS A 36 -5.61 -9.96 11.44
CA LYS A 36 -5.31 -9.22 10.21
C LYS A 36 -6.46 -9.23 9.21
N GLY A 37 -7.21 -10.33 9.12
CA GLY A 37 -8.39 -10.46 8.27
C GLY A 37 -9.55 -9.59 8.77
N VAL A 38 -9.72 -9.49 10.08
CA VAL A 38 -10.71 -8.62 10.72
C VAL A 38 -10.31 -7.16 10.57
N ASP A 39 -9.05 -6.76 10.74
CA ASP A 39 -8.62 -5.36 10.51
C ASP A 39 -8.82 -4.89 9.06
N LEU A 40 -8.64 -5.80 8.08
CA LEU A 40 -8.93 -5.54 6.67
C LEU A 40 -10.44 -5.57 6.35
N ALA A 41 -11.22 -6.37 7.07
CA ALA A 41 -12.68 -6.44 6.93
C ALA A 41 -13.43 -5.32 7.71
N THR A 42 -12.82 -4.80 8.78
CA THR A 42 -13.34 -3.77 9.69
C THR A 42 -12.83 -2.38 9.38
N THR A 43 -11.80 -2.22 8.54
CA THR A 43 -11.67 -0.97 7.77
C THR A 43 -12.91 -0.85 6.89
N SER A 44 -13.93 -0.22 7.46
CA SER A 44 -15.26 -0.11 6.90
C SER A 44 -15.13 0.37 5.44
N PRO A 45 -15.78 -0.31 4.48
CA PRO A 45 -15.86 0.17 3.10
C PRO A 45 -16.17 1.67 3.01
N ARG A 46 -16.98 2.18 3.96
CA ARG A 46 -17.33 3.60 4.06
C ARG A 46 -16.13 4.53 4.25
N GLU A 47 -15.16 4.19 5.09
CA GLU A 47 -13.98 5.06 5.29
C GLU A 47 -13.05 5.08 4.06
N ARG A 48 -12.93 3.94 3.38
CA ARG A 48 -12.14 3.84 2.15
C ARG A 48 -12.82 4.62 1.02
N ASP A 49 -14.14 4.55 0.93
CA ASP A 49 -14.93 5.24 -0.09
C ASP A 49 -14.94 6.76 0.14
N GLU A 50 -15.04 7.22 1.39
CA GLU A 50 -14.94 8.64 1.71
C GLU A 50 -13.58 9.24 1.35
N LYS A 51 -12.48 8.53 1.66
CA LYS A 51 -11.13 8.97 1.28
C LYS A 51 -10.97 9.00 -0.24
N TYR A 52 -11.48 7.99 -0.94
CA TYR A 52 -11.45 7.93 -2.40
C TYR A 52 -12.23 9.11 -3.04
N VAL A 53 -13.45 9.38 -2.57
CA VAL A 53 -14.26 10.51 -3.08
C VAL A 53 -13.59 11.85 -2.77
N ARG A 54 -13.01 12.03 -1.57
CA ARG A 54 -12.26 13.24 -1.24
C ARG A 54 -11.04 13.42 -2.14
N GLN A 55 -10.32 12.35 -2.46
CA GLN A 55 -9.19 12.40 -3.38
C GLN A 55 -9.65 12.76 -4.79
N GLN A 56 -10.72 12.15 -5.30
CA GLN A 56 -11.30 12.47 -6.61
C GLN A 56 -11.70 13.95 -6.71
N ARG A 57 -12.34 14.51 -5.68
CA ARG A 57 -12.69 15.94 -5.63
C ARG A 57 -11.45 16.84 -5.72
N LYS A 58 -10.40 16.51 -4.96
CA LYS A 58 -9.13 17.27 -4.98
C LYS A 58 -8.43 17.20 -6.33
N GLN A 59 -8.47 16.04 -7.00
CA GLN A 59 -7.90 15.88 -8.33
C GLN A 59 -8.67 16.73 -9.36
N ALA A 60 -9.99 16.68 -9.34
CA ALA A 60 -10.83 17.49 -10.22
C ALA A 60 -10.62 19.00 -10.00
N GLU A 61 -10.57 19.45 -8.73
CA GLU A 61 -10.31 20.85 -8.40
C GLU A 61 -8.94 21.32 -8.89
N ARG A 62 -7.92 20.46 -8.77
CA ARG A 62 -6.58 20.74 -9.27
C ARG A 62 -6.55 20.89 -10.79
N GLU A 63 -7.16 19.95 -11.52
CA GLU A 63 -7.26 20.03 -12.99
C GLU A 63 -7.99 21.31 -13.41
N GLU A 64 -9.13 21.62 -12.78
CA GLU A 64 -9.90 22.82 -13.09
C GLU A 64 -9.08 24.09 -12.87
N ARG A 65 -8.35 24.16 -11.75
CA ARG A 65 -7.48 25.30 -11.46
C ARG A 65 -6.38 25.45 -12.50
N GLU A 66 -5.67 24.37 -12.83
CA GLU A 66 -4.61 24.41 -13.83
C GLU A 66 -5.14 24.78 -15.22
N ARG A 67 -6.32 24.30 -15.62
CA ARG A 67 -6.99 24.69 -16.86
C ARG A 67 -7.37 26.17 -16.88
N ARG A 68 -7.96 26.69 -15.79
CA ARG A 68 -8.31 28.12 -15.67
C ARG A 68 -7.08 29.02 -15.75
N ASP A 69 -5.97 28.59 -15.14
CA ASP A 69 -4.71 29.34 -15.17
C ASP A 69 -4.10 29.31 -16.58
N TYR A 70 -4.11 28.16 -17.24
CA TYR A 70 -3.73 28.02 -18.65
C TYR A 70 -4.57 28.92 -19.58
N GLU A 71 -5.90 28.90 -19.45
CA GLU A 71 -6.79 29.75 -20.25
C GLU A 71 -6.51 31.24 -20.02
N ARG A 72 -6.28 31.64 -18.77
CA ARG A 72 -5.91 33.02 -18.42
C ARG A 72 -4.60 33.43 -19.08
N ASP A 73 -3.59 32.57 -19.06
CA ASP A 73 -2.29 32.87 -19.66
C ASP A 73 -2.35 32.87 -21.19
N CYS A 74 -3.12 31.97 -21.79
CA CYS A 74 -3.38 31.97 -23.22
C CYS A 74 -4.13 33.22 -23.68
N ARG A 75 -5.10 33.69 -22.88
CA ARG A 75 -5.79 34.96 -23.16
C ARG A 75 -4.84 36.16 -23.13
N LYS A 76 -3.82 36.15 -22.27
CA LYS A 76 -2.79 37.22 -22.22
C LYS A 76 -1.86 37.18 -23.43
N LYS A 77 -1.51 36.00 -23.94
CA LYS A 77 -0.48 35.81 -24.99
C LYS A 77 -0.92 36.11 -26.44
N ARG A 78 -2.16 36.57 -26.67
CA ARG A 78 -2.66 37.08 -27.98
C ARG A 78 -2.24 36.25 -29.21
N GLY A 79 -2.42 34.93 -29.17
CA GLY A 79 -2.28 34.06 -30.34
C GLY A 79 -1.21 32.97 -30.24
N ASP A 80 -0.24 33.10 -29.32
CA ASP A 80 0.73 32.04 -29.04
C ASP A 80 0.34 31.28 -27.77
N CYS A 81 -0.54 30.29 -27.95
CA CYS A 81 -1.03 29.42 -26.89
C CYS A 81 -0.71 27.97 -27.27
N PRO A 82 0.33 27.35 -26.69
CA PRO A 82 0.65 25.94 -26.92
C PRO A 82 -0.46 25.05 -26.34
N PRO A 83 -0.66 23.81 -26.83
CA PRO A 83 -1.70 22.91 -26.31
C PRO A 83 -1.52 22.63 -24.81
N TYR A 84 -2.64 22.45 -24.09
CA TYR A 84 -2.62 22.11 -22.67
C TYR A 84 -1.97 20.75 -22.43
N ASN A 85 -0.88 20.73 -21.67
CA ASN A 85 -0.10 19.55 -21.28
C ASN A 85 0.00 19.40 -19.75
N GLY A 86 -0.93 20.00 -19.01
CA GLY A 86 -0.98 19.99 -17.55
C GLY A 86 -1.65 18.74 -16.96
N TYR A 87 -1.98 18.81 -15.67
CA TYR A 87 -2.57 17.70 -14.94
C TYR A 87 -3.99 17.34 -15.42
N VAL A 88 -4.24 16.06 -15.69
CA VAL A 88 -5.56 15.52 -16.04
C VAL A 88 -6.00 14.53 -14.96
N ALA A 89 -7.12 14.79 -14.30
CA ALA A 89 -7.64 13.90 -13.26
C ALA A 89 -8.10 12.57 -13.89
N GLY A 90 -7.66 11.45 -13.31
CA GLY A 90 -8.07 10.11 -13.75
C GLY A 90 -7.34 9.56 -14.99
N GLN A 91 -6.39 10.29 -15.58
CA GLN A 91 -5.51 9.73 -16.60
C GLN A 91 -4.50 8.81 -15.90
N ARG A 92 -4.66 7.49 -16.08
CA ARG A 92 -3.61 6.54 -15.73
C ARG A 92 -2.49 6.77 -16.74
N ASP A 93 -1.39 7.38 -16.30
CA ASP A 93 -0.15 7.44 -17.07
C ASP A 93 0.09 6.06 -17.70
N ARG A 94 0.06 6.01 -19.04
CA ARG A 94 0.04 4.78 -19.83
C ARG A 94 1.46 4.28 -20.07
#